data_AF-A0A8I1Y0H2-F1
#
_entry.id   AF-A0A8I1Y0H2-F1
#
_cell.length_a   1.000
_cell.length_b   1.000
_cell.length_c   1.000
_cell.angle_alpha   90.00
_cell.angle_beta   90.00
_cell.angle_gamma   90.00
#
_symmetry.space_group_name_H-M   'P 1'
#
loop_
_entity.id
_entity.type
_entity.pdbx_description
1 polymer ?
#
loop_
_entity_poly.entity_id
_entity_poly.type
_entity_poly.pdbx_seq_one_letter_code
_entity_poly.pdbx_strand_id
1 'polypeptide(L)'
;MLKGNAFVSVACTALLLAVTIGCTPHPVGQDAETAAPSRANNGESKQTVANTQHTQQSKEELVLSFYKDSSLSDEAKVRHMTDHLAGIQWGKINEIKEHQSLEIIEYLYRQRAFIPSESFANLIQASDGLDGALSESYAGLMGDLFTRDRTAMTRALANMDKTNRTQGIGSIGYALSYREPKEVKKEIQQWQAGQKLTTAEKDVIRALFVKLDNPY
;
A
#
# COMPACT_ATOMS: atom_id res chain seq x y z
N MET A 1 -28.90 -17.80 39.86
CA MET A 1 -29.51 -16.47 40.14
C MET A 1 -29.33 -15.61 38.90
N LEU A 2 -30.44 -15.24 38.26
CA LEU A 2 -30.48 -14.22 37.19
C LEU A 2 -30.33 -12.81 37.78
N LYS A 3 -29.66 -11.93 37.03
CA LYS A 3 -29.91 -10.46 36.85
C LYS A 3 -28.63 -9.84 36.26
N GLY A 4 -28.63 -9.00 35.24
CA GLY A 4 -29.72 -8.40 34.45
C GLY A 4 -29.12 -7.59 33.29
N ASN A 5 -29.91 -7.44 32.23
CA ASN A 5 -29.65 -6.59 31.07
C ASN A 5 -29.76 -5.11 31.43
N ALA A 6 -29.03 -4.25 30.70
CA ALA A 6 -29.49 -2.91 30.36
C ALA A 6 -28.94 -2.51 28.98
N PHE A 7 -29.81 -2.53 27.98
CA PHE A 7 -29.69 -1.76 26.74
C PHE A 7 -30.22 -0.35 27.00
N VAL A 8 -29.54 0.69 26.50
CA VAL A 8 -30.16 2.00 26.22
C VAL A 8 -29.61 2.51 24.88
N SER A 9 -30.55 2.88 24.01
CA SER A 9 -30.40 3.44 22.67
C SER A 9 -30.99 4.85 22.67
N VAL A 10 -30.31 5.83 22.06
CA VAL A 10 -30.83 7.14 21.57
C VAL A 10 -29.81 7.64 20.51
N ALA A 11 -30.04 7.53 19.20
CA ALA A 11 -30.86 8.31 18.28
C ALA A 11 -30.29 9.71 17.87
N CYS A 12 -29.98 9.79 16.56
CA CYS A 12 -30.10 10.91 15.60
C CYS A 12 -29.60 12.32 15.93
N THR A 13 -28.70 12.83 15.08
CA THR A 13 -28.93 14.12 14.41
C THR A 13 -28.21 14.16 13.06
N ALA A 14 -28.98 14.14 11.98
CA ALA A 14 -28.53 14.55 10.66
C ALA A 14 -28.70 16.07 10.57
N LEU A 15 -27.68 16.79 10.08
CA LEU A 15 -27.82 18.16 9.61
C LEU A 15 -27.42 18.22 8.14
N LEU A 16 -28.43 18.37 7.29
CA LEU A 16 -28.32 18.87 5.93
C LEU A 16 -28.52 20.38 5.97
N LEU A 17 -27.64 21.16 5.33
CA LEU A 17 -28.00 22.49 4.84
C LEU A 17 -27.42 22.70 3.43
N ALA A 18 -28.28 23.29 2.60
CA ALA A 18 -28.19 23.38 1.16
C ALA A 18 -27.68 24.76 0.67
N VAL A 19 -27.02 24.73 -0.49
CA VAL A 19 -27.08 25.62 -1.66
C VAL A 19 -27.27 27.13 -1.47
N THR A 20 -26.39 27.91 -2.10
CA THR A 20 -26.79 29.08 -2.89
C THR A 20 -26.14 29.09 -4.28
N ILE A 21 -26.98 29.32 -5.29
CA ILE A 21 -26.68 29.60 -6.70
C ILE A 21 -26.48 31.11 -6.84
N GLY A 22 -25.60 31.56 -7.74
CA GLY A 22 -25.50 32.97 -8.13
C GLY A 22 -24.85 33.15 -9.51
N CYS A 23 -25.63 33.66 -10.45
CA CYS A 23 -25.36 33.80 -11.89
C CYS A 23 -24.39 34.95 -12.27
N THR A 24 -23.77 34.78 -13.44
CA THR A 24 -23.07 35.75 -14.35
C THR A 24 -23.92 37.01 -14.68
N PRO A 25 -23.38 38.17 -15.14
CA PRO A 25 -22.84 38.33 -16.52
C PRO A 25 -21.73 39.39 -16.76
N HIS A 26 -21.11 39.31 -17.96
CA HIS A 26 -20.26 40.33 -18.61
C HIS A 26 -21.02 41.62 -19.01
N PRO A 27 -20.27 42.70 -19.33
CA PRO A 27 -20.35 43.33 -20.67
C PRO A 27 -18.93 43.60 -21.25
N VAL A 28 -18.59 43.35 -22.53
CA VAL A 28 -18.94 44.00 -23.83
C VAL A 28 -18.39 45.44 -24.01
N GLY A 29 -17.63 45.65 -25.10
CA GLY A 29 -17.37 46.94 -25.80
C GLY A 29 -15.90 47.11 -26.23
N GLN A 30 -15.53 46.87 -27.51
CA GLN A 30 -15.42 47.87 -28.62
C GLN A 30 -13.98 48.45 -28.72
N ASP A 31 -13.25 48.52 -29.83
CA ASP A 31 -13.58 48.77 -31.26
C ASP A 31 -12.56 48.17 -32.26
N ALA A 32 -13.02 47.99 -33.51
CA ALA A 32 -12.25 47.77 -34.74
C ALA A 32 -11.54 49.08 -35.20
N GLU A 33 -10.51 49.11 -36.05
CA GLU A 33 -10.61 49.09 -37.53
C GLU A 33 -9.16 49.17 -38.13
N THR A 34 -8.71 48.14 -38.85
CA THR A 34 -8.39 48.07 -40.31
C THR A 34 -7.11 48.76 -40.84
N ALA A 35 -6.17 47.96 -41.39
CA ALA A 35 -5.66 48.02 -42.78
C ALA A 35 -4.29 47.28 -42.95
N ALA A 36 -4.20 46.41 -43.96
CA ALA A 36 -3.02 45.60 -44.38
C ALA A 36 -2.19 46.33 -45.48
N PRO A 37 -1.17 45.74 -46.17
CA PRO A 37 -0.53 44.42 -46.08
C PRO A 37 1.03 44.40 -46.27
N SER A 38 1.59 43.18 -46.42
CA SER A 38 2.85 42.84 -47.11
C SER A 38 4.17 42.81 -46.32
N ARG A 39 4.64 41.60 -45.99
CA ARG A 39 5.88 41.06 -46.57
C ARG A 39 6.00 39.56 -46.33
N ALA A 40 6.19 38.81 -47.40
CA ALA A 40 6.58 37.41 -47.37
C ALA A 40 7.91 37.23 -46.60
N ASN A 41 7.98 36.23 -45.73
CA ASN A 41 9.23 35.60 -45.38
C ASN A 41 8.99 34.09 -45.22
N ASN A 42 9.64 33.35 -46.10
CA ASN A 42 9.84 31.92 -46.00
C ASN A 42 10.57 31.63 -44.69
N GLY A 43 9.86 31.09 -43.72
CA GLY A 43 10.44 30.39 -42.58
C GLY A 43 9.91 28.97 -42.61
N GLU A 44 10.79 28.01 -42.90
CA GLU A 44 10.53 26.58 -42.71
C GLU A 44 9.94 26.38 -41.30
N SER A 45 8.63 26.15 -41.25
CA SER A 45 8.00 25.62 -40.05
C SER A 45 8.42 24.17 -39.96
N LYS A 46 9.55 23.91 -39.29
CA LYS A 46 9.75 22.65 -38.61
C LYS A 46 8.64 22.56 -37.58
N GLN A 47 7.54 21.91 -37.95
CA GLN A 47 6.64 21.28 -37.00
C GLN A 47 7.48 20.27 -36.21
N THR A 48 8.13 20.75 -35.17
CA THR A 48 8.48 19.92 -34.04
C THR A 48 7.14 19.48 -33.48
N VAL A 49 6.67 18.33 -33.94
CA VAL A 49 5.63 17.57 -33.26
C VAL A 49 6.16 17.42 -31.85
N ALA A 50 5.65 18.24 -30.93
CA ALA A 50 5.83 18.04 -29.51
C ALA A 50 5.15 16.70 -29.23
N ASN A 51 5.94 15.64 -29.33
CA ASN A 51 5.57 14.32 -28.90
C ASN A 51 5.48 14.44 -27.38
N THR A 52 4.31 14.82 -26.89
CA THR A 52 3.97 14.74 -25.47
C THR A 52 3.99 13.26 -25.12
N GLN A 53 5.19 12.71 -24.90
CA GLN A 53 5.36 11.54 -24.09
C GLN A 53 4.82 11.93 -22.72
N HIS A 54 3.54 11.63 -22.49
CA HIS A 54 3.07 11.37 -21.14
C HIS A 54 3.88 10.18 -20.66
N THR A 55 5.03 10.46 -20.03
CA THR A 55 5.80 9.45 -19.33
C THR A 55 4.89 8.91 -18.25
N GLN A 56 4.35 7.71 -18.47
CA GLN A 56 3.53 7.04 -17.48
C GLN A 56 4.38 6.87 -16.22
N GLN A 57 3.95 7.48 -15.12
CA GLN A 57 4.63 7.38 -13.84
C GLN A 57 4.77 5.90 -13.46
N SER A 58 5.99 5.51 -13.09
CA SER A 58 6.27 4.17 -12.56
C SER A 58 5.59 3.96 -11.20
N LYS A 59 5.44 2.70 -10.78
CA LYS A 59 4.87 2.37 -9.47
C LYS A 59 5.71 2.93 -8.34
N GLU A 60 7.02 2.87 -8.48
CA GLU A 60 7.99 3.39 -7.52
C GLU A 60 7.89 4.90 -7.36
N GLU A 61 7.78 5.65 -8.46
CA GLU A 61 7.54 7.09 -8.41
C GLU A 61 6.18 7.42 -7.78
N LEU A 62 5.16 6.60 -8.01
CA LEU A 62 3.82 6.80 -7.46
C LEU A 62 3.80 6.60 -5.94
N VAL A 63 4.34 5.49 -5.45
CA VAL A 63 4.48 5.23 -4.00
C VAL A 63 5.30 6.32 -3.32
N LEU A 64 6.40 6.75 -3.96
CA LEU A 64 7.21 7.85 -3.47
C LEU A 64 6.45 9.17 -3.39
N SER A 65 5.59 9.46 -4.37
CA SER A 65 4.77 10.67 -4.36
C SER A 65 3.77 10.68 -3.20
N PHE A 66 3.11 9.56 -2.90
CA PHE A 66 2.19 9.45 -1.77
C PHE A 66 2.90 9.59 -0.42
N TYR A 67 4.09 8.98 -0.28
CA TYR A 67 4.90 9.12 0.92
C TYR A 67 5.24 10.60 1.22
N LYS A 68 5.62 11.35 0.18
CA LYS A 68 6.06 12.75 0.28
C LYS A 68 4.94 13.77 0.36
N ASP A 69 3.71 13.41 -0.01
CA ASP A 69 2.60 14.36 -0.06
C ASP A 69 2.19 14.81 1.35
N SER A 70 2.59 16.02 1.75
CA SER A 70 2.27 16.57 3.07
C SER A 70 0.80 16.95 3.26
N SER A 71 -0.01 16.92 2.20
CA SER A 71 -1.45 17.18 2.30
C SER A 71 -2.26 15.96 2.75
N LEU A 72 -1.70 14.75 2.64
CA LEU A 72 -2.34 13.51 3.04
C LEU A 72 -2.13 13.20 4.52
N SER A 73 -3.18 12.70 5.19
CA SER A 73 -3.07 12.11 6.52
C SER A 73 -2.24 10.82 6.49
N ASP A 74 -1.71 10.40 7.64
CA ASP A 74 -0.93 9.15 7.73
C ASP A 74 -1.74 7.93 7.24
N GLU A 75 -3.01 7.84 7.61
CA GLU A 75 -3.88 6.77 7.13
C GLU A 75 -4.05 6.80 5.60
N ALA A 76 -4.29 7.98 5.02
CA ALA A 76 -4.44 8.13 3.58
C ALA A 76 -3.14 7.77 2.84
N LYS A 77 -1.98 8.21 3.35
CA LYS A 77 -0.67 7.83 2.82
C LYS A 77 -0.47 6.33 2.82
N VAL A 78 -0.69 5.69 3.96
CA VAL A 78 -0.53 4.24 4.10
C VAL A 78 -1.42 3.50 3.11
N ARG A 79 -2.72 3.85 3.05
CA ARG A 79 -3.66 3.22 2.11
C ARG A 79 -3.19 3.38 0.66
N HIS A 80 -2.92 4.60 0.22
CA HIS A 80 -2.48 4.87 -1.15
C HIS A 80 -1.17 4.15 -1.50
N MET A 81 -0.20 4.11 -0.58
CA MET A 81 1.02 3.34 -0.79
C MET A 81 0.71 1.85 -0.92
N THR A 82 0.03 1.24 0.05
CA THR A 82 -0.20 -0.22 0.07
C THR A 82 -1.02 -0.71 -1.12
N ASP A 83 -1.92 0.12 -1.66
CA ASP A 83 -2.69 -0.21 -2.85
C ASP A 83 -1.82 -0.33 -4.12
N HIS A 84 -0.63 0.28 -4.11
CA HIS A 84 0.28 0.33 -5.25
C HIS A 84 1.60 -0.43 -5.05
N LEU A 85 1.79 -1.09 -3.91
CA LEU A 85 3.01 -1.85 -3.60
C LEU A 85 3.15 -3.15 -4.43
N ALA A 86 2.06 -3.70 -4.95
CA ALA A 86 2.10 -4.96 -5.69
C ALA A 86 3.11 -4.91 -6.87
N GLY A 87 4.16 -5.73 -6.81
CA GLY A 87 5.21 -5.82 -7.82
C GLY A 87 6.20 -4.65 -7.83
N ILE A 88 6.29 -3.88 -6.73
CA ILE A 88 7.28 -2.82 -6.58
C ILE A 88 8.70 -3.39 -6.50
N GLN A 89 9.67 -2.65 -7.00
CA GLN A 89 11.08 -2.97 -6.89
C GLN A 89 11.75 -1.99 -5.93
N TRP A 90 12.01 -2.41 -4.69
CA TRP A 90 12.56 -1.51 -3.66
C TRP A 90 13.92 -0.92 -4.05
N GLY A 91 14.74 -1.64 -4.82
CA GLY A 91 15.99 -1.09 -5.36
C GLY A 91 15.79 0.14 -6.25
N LYS A 92 14.72 0.14 -7.07
CA LYS A 92 14.43 1.25 -8.00
C LYS A 92 13.99 2.54 -7.30
N ILE A 93 13.32 2.43 -6.15
CA ILE A 93 13.01 3.62 -5.33
C ILE A 93 14.33 4.31 -4.91
N ASN A 94 15.35 3.53 -4.53
CA ASN A 94 16.66 4.09 -4.16
C ASN A 94 17.41 4.69 -5.36
N GLU A 95 17.20 4.17 -6.57
CA GLU A 95 17.72 4.78 -7.82
C GLU A 95 17.07 6.14 -8.10
N ILE A 96 15.78 6.31 -7.80
CA ILE A 96 15.07 7.59 -7.94
C ILE A 96 15.50 8.58 -6.86
N LYS A 97 15.60 8.11 -5.61
CA LYS A 97 15.97 8.92 -4.45
C LYS A 97 16.73 8.02 -3.46
N GLU A 98 18.00 8.33 -3.26
CA GLU A 98 18.89 7.54 -2.40
C GLU A 98 18.29 7.30 -1.00
N HIS A 99 18.42 6.06 -0.51
CA HIS A 99 17.96 5.57 0.80
C HIS A 99 16.44 5.62 1.09
N GLN A 100 15.63 6.03 0.12
CA GLN A 100 14.22 6.30 0.35
C GLN A 100 13.38 5.04 0.60
N SER A 101 13.80 3.87 0.12
CA SER A 101 13.08 2.61 0.33
C SER A 101 13.00 2.24 1.80
N LEU A 102 14.09 2.39 2.55
CA LEU A 102 14.13 2.05 3.97
C LEU A 102 13.18 2.97 4.75
N GLU A 103 13.21 4.27 4.48
CA GLU A 103 12.32 5.23 5.14
C GLU A 103 10.84 4.92 4.90
N ILE A 104 10.48 4.48 3.69
CA ILE A 104 9.11 4.09 3.36
C ILE A 104 8.71 2.82 4.10
N ILE A 105 9.56 1.79 4.10
CA ILE A 105 9.29 0.52 4.82
C ILE A 105 9.14 0.80 6.33
N GLU A 106 10.02 1.58 6.92
CA GLU A 106 9.93 1.94 8.34
C GLU A 106 8.71 2.80 8.65
N TYR A 107 8.33 3.70 7.75
CA TYR A 107 7.10 4.48 7.89
C TYR A 107 5.87 3.56 7.88
N LEU A 108 5.80 2.62 6.93
CA LEU A 108 4.74 1.60 6.89
C LEU A 108 4.73 0.75 8.17
N TYR A 109 5.89 0.39 8.71
CA TYR A 109 6.00 -0.33 9.97
C TYR A 109 5.47 0.48 11.16
N ARG A 110 5.88 1.75 11.30
CA ARG A 110 5.37 2.63 12.38
C ARG A 110 3.85 2.82 12.27
N GLN A 111 3.34 2.94 11.05
CA GLN A 111 1.93 3.20 10.75
C GLN A 111 1.11 1.95 10.41
N ARG A 112 1.63 0.75 10.71
CA ARG A 112 1.05 -0.54 10.30
C ARG A 112 -0.39 -0.76 10.77
N ALA A 113 -0.84 -0.05 11.80
CA ALA A 113 -2.24 -0.08 12.23
C ALA A 113 -3.21 0.38 11.13
N PHE A 114 -2.78 1.25 10.22
CA PHE A 114 -3.59 1.75 9.11
C PHE A 114 -3.56 0.87 7.86
N ILE A 115 -2.70 -0.16 7.81
CA ILE A 115 -2.66 -1.11 6.70
C ILE A 115 -3.88 -2.03 6.82
N PRO A 116 -4.82 -2.03 5.88
CA PRO A 116 -5.99 -2.89 6.00
C PRO A 116 -5.65 -4.33 5.58
N SER A 117 -6.32 -5.32 6.18
CA SER A 117 -5.98 -6.74 5.97
C SER A 117 -6.18 -7.21 4.53
N GLU A 118 -7.10 -6.59 3.79
CA GLU A 118 -7.33 -6.84 2.36
C GLU A 118 -6.14 -6.47 1.47
N SER A 119 -5.26 -5.55 1.92
CA SER A 119 -4.07 -5.13 1.16
C SER A 119 -2.84 -6.00 1.43
N PHE A 120 -2.94 -7.04 2.28
CA PHE A 120 -1.80 -7.94 2.56
C PHE A 120 -1.25 -8.62 1.32
N ALA A 121 -2.10 -8.90 0.32
CA ALA A 121 -1.66 -9.45 -0.95
C ALA A 121 -0.62 -8.57 -1.65
N ASN A 122 -0.83 -7.25 -1.64
CA ASN A 122 0.07 -6.29 -2.27
C ASN A 122 1.43 -6.23 -1.57
N LEU A 123 1.43 -6.35 -0.23
CA LEU A 123 2.65 -6.42 0.57
C LEU A 123 3.42 -7.72 0.33
N ILE A 124 2.73 -8.85 0.20
CA ILE A 124 3.40 -10.12 -0.13
C ILE A 124 4.08 -10.03 -1.51
N GLN A 125 3.45 -9.34 -2.46
CA GLN A 125 3.98 -9.12 -3.81
C GLN A 125 5.03 -7.99 -3.89
N ALA A 126 5.35 -7.36 -2.77
CA ALA A 126 6.31 -6.27 -2.66
C ALA A 126 7.60 -6.74 -1.99
N SER A 127 8.12 -7.90 -2.38
CA SER A 127 9.31 -8.53 -1.81
C SER A 127 10.58 -8.35 -2.66
N ASP A 128 10.45 -7.78 -3.87
CA ASP A 128 11.55 -7.68 -4.82
C ASP A 128 12.49 -6.49 -4.51
N GLY A 129 13.80 -6.74 -4.63
CA GLY A 129 14.83 -5.73 -4.37
C GLY A 129 15.02 -5.40 -2.89
N LEU A 130 14.54 -6.26 -1.98
CA LEU A 130 14.89 -6.19 -0.56
C LEU A 130 16.29 -6.78 -0.34
N ASP A 131 17.22 -5.99 0.19
CA ASP A 131 18.55 -6.42 0.60
C ASP A 131 18.92 -5.87 1.99
N GLY A 132 19.81 -6.59 2.69
CA GLY A 132 20.33 -6.20 4.01
C GLY A 132 19.26 -5.64 4.96
N ALA A 133 19.41 -4.37 5.33
CA ALA A 133 18.51 -3.67 6.24
C ALA A 133 17.06 -3.56 5.73
N LEU A 134 16.83 -3.51 4.42
CA LEU A 134 15.46 -3.49 3.86
C LEU A 134 14.74 -4.79 4.21
N SER A 135 15.41 -5.93 4.03
CA SER A 135 14.85 -7.25 4.33
C SER A 135 14.49 -7.40 5.80
N GLU A 136 15.32 -6.89 6.71
CA GLU A 136 15.07 -6.94 8.15
C GLU A 136 13.86 -6.10 8.55
N SER A 137 13.81 -4.83 8.12
CA SER A 137 12.69 -3.93 8.39
C SER A 137 11.38 -4.44 7.77
N TYR A 138 11.45 -4.99 6.56
CA TYR A 138 10.29 -5.56 5.88
C TYR A 138 9.78 -6.82 6.58
N ALA A 139 10.69 -7.68 7.05
CA ALA A 139 10.31 -8.84 7.85
C ALA A 139 9.56 -8.43 9.12
N GLY A 140 10.05 -7.43 9.85
CA GLY A 140 9.36 -6.88 11.02
C GLY A 140 7.92 -6.44 10.73
N LEU A 141 7.71 -5.72 9.62
CA LEU A 141 6.37 -5.35 9.15
C LEU A 141 5.51 -6.59 8.87
N MET A 142 6.00 -7.55 8.11
CA MET A 142 5.26 -8.76 7.75
C MET A 142 4.89 -9.60 8.98
N GLY A 143 5.79 -9.73 9.95
CA GLY A 143 5.56 -10.47 11.20
C GLY A 143 4.48 -9.85 12.09
N ASP A 144 4.48 -8.52 12.21
CA ASP A 144 3.46 -7.81 13.00
C ASP A 144 2.09 -7.87 12.32
N LEU A 145 2.03 -7.73 10.99
CA LEU A 145 0.78 -7.87 10.24
C LEU A 145 0.21 -9.28 10.32
N PHE A 146 1.05 -10.31 10.22
CA PHE A 146 0.65 -11.70 10.46
C PHE A 146 0.11 -11.87 11.88
N THR A 147 0.79 -11.33 12.90
CA THR A 147 0.37 -11.46 14.30
C THR A 147 -0.98 -10.78 14.55
N ARG A 148 -1.22 -9.62 13.92
CA ARG A 148 -2.46 -8.86 14.01
C ARG A 148 -3.64 -9.59 13.40
N ASP A 149 -3.49 -10.12 12.18
CA ASP A 149 -4.56 -10.84 11.48
C ASP A 149 -4.02 -12.07 10.74
N ARG A 150 -3.82 -13.14 11.51
CA ARG A 150 -3.32 -14.43 10.99
C ARG A 150 -4.21 -15.00 9.91
N THR A 151 -5.52 -14.81 10.01
CA THR A 151 -6.48 -15.38 9.07
C THR A 151 -6.33 -14.73 7.70
N ALA A 152 -6.34 -13.39 7.63
CA ALA A 152 -6.17 -12.69 6.37
C ALA A 152 -4.80 -12.95 5.75
N MET A 153 -3.73 -12.90 6.54
CA MET A 153 -2.37 -13.13 6.03
C MET A 153 -2.18 -14.56 5.52
N THR A 154 -2.65 -15.57 6.27
CA THR A 154 -2.57 -16.98 5.84
C THR A 154 -3.33 -17.20 4.54
N ARG A 155 -4.52 -16.61 4.41
CA ARG A 155 -5.32 -16.70 3.19
C ARG A 155 -4.64 -16.00 2.01
N ALA A 156 -4.09 -14.81 2.23
CA ALA A 156 -3.35 -14.08 1.21
C ALA A 156 -2.15 -14.91 0.69
N LEU A 157 -1.32 -15.45 1.60
CA LEU A 157 -0.20 -16.33 1.25
C LEU A 157 -0.64 -17.59 0.51
N ALA A 158 -1.75 -18.21 0.93
CA ALA A 158 -2.28 -19.43 0.30
C ALA A 158 -2.68 -19.19 -1.17
N ASN A 159 -3.08 -17.97 -1.52
CA ASN A 159 -3.51 -17.58 -2.86
C ASN A 159 -2.38 -17.02 -3.75
N MET A 160 -1.15 -16.89 -3.23
CA MET A 160 0.00 -16.43 -4.01
C MET A 160 0.64 -17.53 -4.85
N ASP A 161 1.37 -17.14 -5.89
CA ASP A 161 2.30 -18.05 -6.55
C ASP A 161 3.40 -18.55 -5.58
N LYS A 162 4.12 -19.58 -5.99
CA LYS A 162 5.13 -20.23 -5.15
C LYS A 162 6.22 -19.26 -4.68
N THR A 163 6.69 -18.36 -5.53
CA THR A 163 7.79 -17.45 -5.23
C THR A 163 7.38 -16.45 -4.16
N ASN A 164 6.29 -15.71 -4.41
CA ASN A 164 5.74 -14.72 -3.49
C ASN A 164 5.33 -15.36 -2.15
N ARG A 165 4.72 -16.55 -2.20
CA ARG A 165 4.36 -17.31 -0.98
C ARG A 165 5.60 -17.68 -0.16
N THR A 166 6.64 -18.21 -0.80
CA THR A 166 7.87 -18.62 -0.10
C THR A 166 8.59 -17.43 0.53
N GLN A 167 8.69 -16.30 -0.18
CA GLN A 167 9.30 -15.08 0.35
C GLN A 167 8.50 -14.53 1.53
N GLY A 168 7.18 -14.40 1.40
CA GLY A 168 6.32 -13.91 2.48
C GLY A 168 6.39 -14.79 3.75
N ILE A 169 6.37 -16.12 3.59
CA ILE A 169 6.58 -17.06 4.71
C ILE A 169 7.98 -16.89 5.31
N GLY A 170 9.00 -16.68 4.48
CA GLY A 170 10.38 -16.39 4.91
C GLY A 170 10.46 -15.16 5.80
N SER A 171 9.90 -14.03 5.35
CA SER A 171 9.87 -12.76 6.10
C SER A 171 9.14 -12.92 7.44
N ILE A 172 7.96 -13.57 7.45
CA ILE A 172 7.21 -13.82 8.68
C ILE A 172 7.98 -14.75 9.62
N GLY A 173 8.55 -15.83 9.08
CA GLY A 173 9.33 -16.79 9.86
C GLY A 173 10.54 -16.16 10.54
N TYR A 174 11.28 -15.33 9.80
CA TYR A 174 12.40 -14.55 10.33
C TYR A 174 11.98 -13.59 11.44
N ALA A 175 10.90 -12.82 11.24
CA ALA A 175 10.42 -11.89 12.26
C ALA A 175 9.97 -12.62 13.54
N LEU A 176 9.32 -13.76 13.39
CA LEU A 176 8.85 -14.56 14.52
C LEU A 176 9.97 -15.35 15.22
N SER A 177 11.12 -15.59 14.58
CA SER A 177 12.22 -16.35 15.19
C SER A 177 12.97 -15.61 16.28
N TYR A 178 12.73 -14.31 16.44
CA TYR A 178 13.20 -13.54 17.60
C TYR A 178 12.45 -13.90 18.89
N ARG A 179 11.36 -14.67 18.79
CA ARG A 179 10.61 -15.24 19.92
C ARG A 179 10.94 -16.73 20.05
N GLU A 180 10.70 -17.31 21.23
CA GLU A 180 10.88 -18.75 21.45
C GLU A 180 10.02 -19.58 20.47
N PRO A 181 10.61 -20.36 19.55
CA PRO A 181 9.87 -21.02 18.46
C PRO A 181 8.77 -21.96 18.96
N LYS A 182 8.99 -22.64 20.10
CA LYS A 182 7.99 -23.55 20.68
C LYS A 182 6.71 -22.80 21.09
N GLU A 183 6.85 -21.62 21.68
CA GLU A 183 5.70 -20.80 22.09
C GLU A 183 4.96 -20.24 20.88
N VAL A 184 5.69 -19.74 19.87
CA VAL A 184 5.08 -19.26 18.62
C VAL A 184 4.29 -20.37 17.91
N LYS A 185 4.86 -21.58 17.80
CA LYS A 185 4.17 -22.72 17.19
C LYS A 185 2.92 -23.10 17.96
N LYS A 186 2.98 -23.11 19.29
CA LYS A 186 1.83 -23.38 20.16
C LYS A 186 0.72 -22.37 19.96
N GLU A 187 1.03 -21.07 19.89
CA GLU A 187 0.05 -20.01 19.60
C GLU A 187 -0.64 -20.23 18.25
N ILE A 188 0.12 -20.54 17.20
CA ILE A 188 -0.42 -20.79 15.86
C ILE A 188 -1.28 -22.07 15.85
N GLN A 189 -0.87 -23.13 16.55
CA GLN A 189 -1.66 -24.36 16.69
C GLN A 189 -2.99 -24.11 17.42
N GLN A 190 -2.97 -23.33 18.50
CA GLN A 190 -4.17 -22.94 19.23
C GLN A 190 -5.12 -22.12 18.37
N TRP A 191 -4.60 -21.14 17.63
CA TRP A 191 -5.39 -20.39 16.65
C TRP A 191 -5.99 -21.33 15.60
N GLN A 192 -5.20 -22.23 15.02
CA GLN A 192 -5.61 -23.17 13.97
C GLN A 192 -6.75 -24.10 14.41
N ALA A 193 -6.78 -24.53 15.68
CA ALA A 193 -7.81 -25.43 16.19
C ALA A 193 -9.24 -24.85 16.09
N GLY A 194 -9.37 -23.52 16.10
CA GLY A 194 -10.64 -22.81 15.94
C GLY A 194 -11.01 -22.47 14.49
N GLN A 195 -10.18 -22.81 13.50
CA GLN A 195 -10.35 -22.36 12.12
C GLN A 195 -10.74 -23.49 11.17
N LYS A 196 -11.62 -23.18 10.20
CA LYS A 196 -11.87 -24.06 9.05
C LYS A 196 -10.92 -23.71 7.90
N LEU A 197 -9.69 -24.19 8.00
CA LEU A 197 -8.65 -23.95 6.98
C LEU A 197 -8.79 -24.86 5.76
N THR A 198 -8.56 -24.29 4.58
CA THR A 198 -8.34 -25.01 3.32
C THR A 198 -7.02 -25.78 3.32
N THR A 199 -6.82 -26.67 2.34
CA THR A 199 -5.54 -27.39 2.17
C THR A 199 -4.37 -26.42 1.96
N ALA A 200 -4.55 -25.41 1.09
CA ALA A 200 -3.51 -24.43 0.80
C ALA A 200 -3.13 -23.59 2.03
N GLU A 201 -4.12 -23.17 2.84
CA GLU A 201 -3.86 -22.46 4.10
C GLU A 201 -3.13 -23.35 5.11
N LYS A 202 -3.48 -24.65 5.22
CA LYS A 202 -2.74 -25.60 6.08
C LYS A 202 -1.29 -25.78 5.62
N ASP A 203 -1.04 -25.79 4.31
CA ASP A 203 0.29 -25.91 3.75
C ASP A 203 1.16 -24.68 4.05
N VAL A 204 0.57 -23.47 4.02
CA VAL A 204 1.24 -22.23 4.49
C VAL A 204 1.68 -22.38 5.95
N ILE A 205 0.79 -22.83 6.84
CA ILE A 205 1.11 -23.00 8.26
C ILE A 205 2.21 -24.05 8.46
N ARG A 206 2.15 -25.18 7.73
CA ARG A 206 3.19 -26.21 7.79
C ARG A 206 4.54 -25.65 7.35
N ALA A 207 4.57 -24.92 6.24
CA ALA A 207 5.80 -24.30 5.73
C ALA A 207 6.35 -23.26 6.72
N LEU A 208 5.48 -22.47 7.37
CA LEU A 208 5.89 -21.55 8.41
C LEU A 208 6.51 -22.27 9.62
N PHE A 209 5.96 -23.42 10.04
CA PHE A 209 6.55 -24.21 11.13
C PHE A 209 7.94 -24.74 10.80
N VAL A 210 8.15 -25.18 9.55
CA VAL A 210 9.48 -25.56 9.06
C VAL A 210 10.42 -24.36 9.10
N LYS A 211 9.96 -23.17 8.68
CA LYS A 211 10.78 -21.95 8.73
C LYS A 211 11.11 -21.54 10.17
N LEU A 212 10.21 -21.74 11.13
CA LEU A 212 10.50 -21.47 12.55
C LEU A 212 11.54 -22.42 13.16
N ASP A 213 11.73 -23.64 12.61
CA ASP A 213 12.83 -24.53 13.01
C ASP A 213 14.17 -24.14 12.38
N ASN A 214 14.13 -23.49 11.21
CA ASN A 214 15.31 -23.02 10.49
C ASN A 214 15.09 -21.62 9.89
N PRO A 215 15.21 -20.56 10.71
CA PRO A 215 14.77 -19.23 10.34
C PRO A 215 15.66 -18.51 9.33
N TYR A 216 16.91 -18.96 9.16
CA TYR A 216 17.88 -18.39 8.21
C TYR A 216 17.86 -19.18 6.91
#